data_AF-A0A9D3UNV2-F1
#
_entry.id   AF-A0A9D3UNV2-F1
#
_cell.length_a   1.000
_cell.length_b   1.000
_cell.length_c   1.000
_cell.angle_alpha   90.00
_cell.angle_beta   90.00
_cell.angle_gamma   90.00
#
_symmetry.space_group_name_H-M   'P 1'
#
loop_
_entity.id
_entity.type
_entity.pdbx_description
1 polymer ?
#
loop_
_entity_poly.entity_id
_entity_poly.type
_entity_poly.pdbx_seq_one_letter_code
_entity_poly.pdbx_strand_id
1 'polypeptide(L)' 'MFKISHSYVFQSCTKVALDFVSPENIQECLRLTEEFRQLPKNHRAREDKLEIRKMIIYAVERAVKELSELISTPN' A
#
# COMPACT_ATOMS: atom_id res chain seq x y z
N MET A 1 4.56 4.73 3.91
CA MET A 1 3.75 5.97 3.85
C MET A 1 4.43 7.06 4.70
N PHE A 2 5.49 7.68 4.20
CA PHE A 2 6.16 8.78 4.90
C PHE A 2 5.81 10.09 4.19
N LYS A 3 4.75 10.76 4.66
CA LYS A 3 4.53 12.18 4.36
C LYS A 3 5.25 13.01 5.41
N ILE A 4 6.52 13.36 5.16
CA ILE A 4 7.11 14.51 5.85
C ILE A 4 6.69 15.74 5.03
N SER A 5 5.67 16.44 5.50
CA SER A 5 5.28 17.74 4.94
C SER A 5 5.40 18.79 6.03
N HIS A 6 6.63 19.21 6.35
CA HIS A 6 6.82 20.53 6.94
C HIS A 6 6.49 21.55 5.86
N SER A 7 5.43 22.30 6.05
CA SER A 7 4.90 23.20 5.03
C SER A 7 4.55 24.53 5.68
N TYR A 8 5.57 25.37 5.87
CA TYR A 8 5.35 26.80 5.98
C TYR A 8 4.96 27.29 4.58
N VAL A 9 3.70 27.63 4.41
CA VAL A 9 3.10 28.09 3.15
C VAL A 9 2.86 29.58 3.28
N PHE A 10 3.56 30.39 2.47
CA PHE A 10 3.52 31.86 2.54
C PHE A 10 2.51 32.49 1.53
N GLN A 11 1.88 31.68 0.67
CA GLN A 11 0.82 32.06 -0.29
C GLN A 11 -0.15 30.89 -0.54
N SER A 12 -1.35 31.11 -1.10
CA SER A 12 -2.30 30.04 -1.43
C SER A 12 -1.70 29.05 -2.46
N CYS A 13 -1.59 27.77 -2.10
CA CYS A 13 -1.07 26.72 -2.97
C CYS A 13 -1.99 25.49 -2.97
N THR A 14 -2.19 24.85 -4.13
CA THR A 14 -2.83 23.53 -4.25
C THR A 14 -1.75 22.46 -4.28
N LYS A 15 -1.83 21.46 -3.40
CA LYS A 15 -0.90 20.32 -3.36
C LYS A 15 -1.60 19.06 -3.82
N VAL A 16 -1.01 18.38 -4.81
CA VAL A 16 -1.42 17.06 -5.25
C VAL A 16 -0.35 16.07 -4.82
N ALA A 17 -0.74 15.02 -4.12
CA ALA A 17 0.14 13.95 -3.69
C ALA A 17 -0.54 12.61 -3.91
N LEU A 18 0.21 11.66 -4.46
CA LEU A 18 -0.18 10.27 -4.54
C LEU A 18 0.68 9.47 -3.57
N ASP A 19 0.05 8.59 -2.80
CA ASP A 19 0.73 7.71 -1.87
C ASP A 19 1.02 6.38 -2.58
N PHE A 20 2.25 5.87 -2.47
CA PHE A 20 2.66 4.58 -3.03
C PHE A 20 3.45 3.75 -2.01
N VAL A 21 3.53 2.44 -2.26
CA VAL A 21 4.33 1.48 -1.49
C VAL A 21 5.16 0.65 -2.44
N SER A 22 6.47 0.58 -2.19
CA SER A 22 7.35 -0.32 -2.94
C SER A 22 7.15 -1.77 -2.49
N PRO A 23 7.30 -2.76 -3.38
CA PRO A 23 7.03 -4.16 -3.04
C PRO A 23 7.88 -4.69 -1.89
N GLU A 24 9.12 -4.20 -1.74
CA GLU A 24 10.05 -4.58 -0.68
C GLU A 24 9.58 -4.14 0.71
N ASN A 25 8.74 -3.10 0.77
CA ASN A 25 8.32 -2.47 2.01
C ASN A 25 6.87 -2.81 2.39
N ILE A 26 6.26 -3.79 1.71
CA ILE A 26 4.90 -4.26 1.97
C ILE A 26 4.76 -4.81 3.39
N GLN A 27 5.76 -5.55 3.89
CA GLN A 27 5.75 -6.11 5.24
C GLN A 27 5.62 -5.02 6.31
N GLU A 28 6.43 -3.97 6.22
CA GLU A 28 6.35 -2.84 7.15
C GLU A 28 5.03 -2.06 7.01
N CYS A 29 4.52 -1.89 5.78
CA CYS A 29 3.20 -1.28 5.59
C CYS A 29 2.07 -2.12 6.19
N LEU A 30 2.18 -3.45 6.15
CA LEU A 30 1.20 -4.33 6.77
C LEU A 30 1.23 -4.19 8.30
N ARG A 31 2.42 -4.19 8.90
CA ARG A 31 2.60 -3.95 10.35
C ARG A 31 1.97 -2.62 10.78
N LEU A 32 2.29 -1.53 10.09
CA LEU A 32 1.73 -0.21 10.36
C LEU A 32 0.21 -0.17 10.19
N THR A 33 -0.32 -0.86 9.18
CA THR A 33 -1.77 -0.96 8.96
C THR A 33 -2.47 -1.62 10.15
N GLU A 34 -1.88 -2.68 10.71
CA GLU A 34 -2.43 -3.33 11.90
C GLU A 34 -2.32 -2.45 13.16
N GLU A 35 -1.23 -1.69 13.32
CA GLU A 35 -1.12 -0.68 14.39
C GLU A 35 -2.18 0.42 14.26
N PHE A 36 -2.40 0.93 13.04
CA PHE A 36 -3.41 1.96 12.79
C PHE A 36 -4.84 1.49 13.01
N ARG A 37 -5.12 0.20 12.84
CA ARG A 37 -6.45 -0.38 13.13
C ARG A 37 -6.80 -0.37 14.60
N GLN A 38 -5.81 -0.34 15.49
CA GLN A 38 -6.00 -0.20 16.92
C GLN A 38 -6.41 1.23 17.31
N LEU A 39 -6.23 2.21 16.43
CA LEU A 39 -6.61 3.59 16.69
C LEU A 39 -8.14 3.75 16.77
N PRO A 40 -8.66 4.80 17.44
CA PRO A 40 -10.09 5.08 17.50
C PRO A 40 -10.73 5.18 16.10
N LYS A 41 -12.02 4.84 16.00
CA LYS A 41 -12.75 4.77 14.71
C LYS A 41 -12.67 6.07 13.88
N ASN A 42 -12.55 7.21 14.53
CA ASN A 42 -12.54 8.53 13.89
C ASN A 42 -11.12 9.07 13.64
N HIS A 43 -10.08 8.26 13.86
CA HIS A 43 -8.70 8.70 13.68
C HIS A 43 -8.31 8.65 12.19
N ARG A 44 -7.89 9.78 11.62
CA ARG A 44 -7.50 9.93 10.19
C ARG A 44 -6.46 8.91 9.70
N ALA A 45 -5.58 8.43 10.58
CA ALA A 45 -4.56 7.43 10.21
C ALA A 45 -5.09 6.00 10.13
N ARG A 46 -6.29 5.72 10.66
CA ARG A 46 -6.91 4.38 10.68
C ARG A 46 -7.39 3.91 9.31
N GLU A 47 -7.64 4.83 8.40
CA GLU A 47 -8.10 4.51 7.04
C GLU A 47 -7.04 3.73 6.27
N ASP A 48 -7.45 2.63 5.65
CA ASP A 48 -6.62 1.89 4.68
C ASP A 48 -6.54 2.69 3.38
N LYS A 49 -5.45 3.43 3.19
CA LYS A 49 -5.25 4.34 2.06
C LYS A 49 -4.55 3.72 0.86
N LEU A 50 -3.86 2.61 1.08
CA LEU A 50 -2.96 2.00 0.10
C LEU A 50 -3.45 0.62 -0.37
N GLU A 51 -4.52 0.10 0.23
CA GLU A 51 -5.17 -1.15 -0.13
C GLU A 51 -4.18 -2.33 -0.21
N ILE A 52 -3.24 -2.41 0.74
CA ILE A 52 -2.10 -3.35 0.75
C ILE A 52 -2.54 -4.80 0.54
N ARG A 53 -3.71 -5.17 1.08
CA ARG A 53 -4.28 -6.51 0.93
C ARG A 53 -4.60 -6.85 -0.53
N LYS A 54 -5.09 -5.88 -1.31
CA LYS A 54 -5.35 -6.09 -2.75
C LYS A 54 -4.04 -6.33 -3.49
N MET A 55 -2.99 -5.56 -3.18
CA MET A 55 -1.67 -5.77 -3.79
C MET A 55 -1.15 -7.19 -3.57
N ILE A 56 -1.32 -7.72 -2.35
CA ILE A 56 -0.92 -9.11 -2.02
C ILE A 56 -1.74 -10.12 -2.83
N ILE A 57 -3.06 -9.96 -2.92
CA ILE A 57 -3.92 -10.85 -3.70
C ILE A 57 -3.50 -10.87 -5.17
N TYR A 58 -3.30 -9.70 -5.79
CA TYR A 58 -2.85 -9.61 -7.18
C TYR A 58 -1.47 -10.25 -7.39
N ALA A 59 -0.55 -10.11 -6.44
CA ALA A 59 0.76 -10.75 -6.53
C ALA A 59 0.64 -12.28 -6.49
N VAL A 60 -0.21 -12.83 -5.61
CA VAL A 60 -0.48 -14.27 -5.53
C VAL A 60 -1.18 -14.78 -6.80
N GLU A 61 -2.22 -14.09 -7.27
CA GLU A 61 -2.92 -14.45 -8.51
C GLU A 61 -1.95 -14.51 -9.70
N ARG A 62 -1.05 -13.54 -9.80
CA ARG A 62 -0.01 -13.51 -10.84
C ARG A 62 0.94 -14.69 -10.72
N ALA A 63 1.44 -14.97 -9.52
CA ALA A 63 2.35 -16.10 -9.29
C ALA A 63 1.70 -17.45 -9.62
N VAL A 64 0.43 -17.64 -9.24
CA VAL A 64 -0.35 -18.85 -9.56
C VAL A 64 -0.55 -18.99 -11.07
N LYS A 65 -0.85 -17.89 -11.76
CA LYS A 65 -1.00 -17.89 -13.21
C LYS A 65 0.30 -18.26 -13.92
N GLU A 66 1.42 -17.63 -13.55
CA GLU A 66 2.74 -17.92 -14.13
C GLU A 66 3.13 -19.39 -13.89
N LEU A 67 2.87 -19.93 -12.69
CA LEU A 67 3.09 -21.34 -12.40
C LEU A 67 2.19 -22.25 -13.24
N SER A 68 0.91 -21.91 -13.39
CA SER A 68 -0.05 -22.67 -14.18
C SER A 68 0.33 -22.73 -15.66
N GLU A 69 0.91 -21.67 -16.20
CA GLU A 69 1.40 -21.62 -17.57
C GLU A 69 2.62 -22.54 -17.75
N LEU A 70 3.57 -22.50 -16.81
CA LEU A 70 4.77 -23.37 -16.82
C LEU A 70 4.44 -24.87 -16.74
N ILE A 71 3.42 -25.25 -15.96
CA ILE A 71 3.00 -26.66 -15.88
C ILE A 71 2.19 -27.10 -17.12
N SER A 72 1.58 -26.15 -17.84
CA SER A 72 0.73 -26.44 -19.00
C SER A 72 1.52 -26.51 -20.31
N THR A 73 2.75 -26.00 -20.34
CA THR A 73 3.69 -26.20 -21.46
C THR A 73 4.29 -27.61 -21.36
N PRO A 74 4.01 -28.53 -22.30
CA PRO A 74 4.76 -29.78 -22.38
C PRO A 74 6.20 -29.47 -22.78
N ASN A 75 7.15 -30.12 -22.10
CA ASN A 75 8.57 -30.17 -22.52
C ASN A 75 8.72 -30.75 -23.93
#